data_AF-A0A173VH14-F1
#
_entry.id   AF-A0A173VH14-F1
#
_cell.length_a   1.000
_cell.length_b   1.000
_cell.length_c   1.000
_cell.angle_alpha   90.00
_cell.angle_beta   90.00
_cell.angle_gamma   90.00
#
_symmetry.space_group_name_H-M   'P 1'
#
loop_
_entity.id
_entity.type
_entity.pdbx_description
1 polymer ?
#
loop_
_entity_poly.entity_id
_entity_poly.type
_entity_poly.pdbx_seq_one_letter_code
_entity_poly.pdbx_strand_id
1 'polypeptide(L)'
;MQLTAAHLRYLLAIYEVSRTHLDISSRSIAEKLGVTKPSVVRILNLLMEQGMIVKEYYGKIYLTDRGIWVAKRVQQELDAILAHFPPVSGELTDEEQWNAALAMTSALPQRLFTADYERMVEEEETPSVKA
;
A
#
# COMPACT_ATOMS: atom_id res chain seq x y z
N MET A 1 9.25 -10.50 -5.05
CA MET A 1 9.19 -10.39 -3.58
C MET A 1 7.75 -10.10 -3.15
N GLN A 2 7.24 -10.75 -2.11
CA GLN A 2 5.86 -10.59 -1.64
C GLN A 2 5.66 -9.32 -0.79
N LEU A 3 4.47 -8.72 -0.85
CA LEU A 3 4.06 -7.58 -0.03
C LEU A 3 3.72 -8.08 1.38
N THR A 4 4.55 -7.74 2.37
CA THR A 4 4.30 -8.10 3.77
C THR A 4 3.30 -7.11 4.38
N ALA A 5 2.76 -7.43 5.57
CA ALA A 5 1.92 -6.50 6.32
C ALA A 5 2.62 -5.14 6.56
N ALA A 6 3.94 -5.14 6.78
CA ALA A 6 4.70 -3.90 6.91
C ALA A 6 4.70 -3.09 5.60
N HIS A 7 4.88 -3.74 4.44
CA HIS A 7 4.82 -3.04 3.15
C HIS A 7 3.44 -2.41 2.93
N LEU A 8 2.36 -3.15 3.21
CA LEU A 8 0.99 -2.65 3.09
C LEU A 8 0.70 -1.50 4.05
N ARG A 9 1.13 -1.61 5.32
CA ARG A 9 0.97 -0.54 6.31
C ARG A 9 1.59 0.78 5.83
N TYR A 10 2.79 0.72 5.28
CA TYR A 10 3.46 1.91 4.75
C TYR A 10 2.81 2.45 3.49
N LEU A 11 2.40 1.57 2.56
CA LEU A 11 1.70 1.98 1.36
C LEU A 11 0.38 2.70 1.68
N LEU A 12 -0.42 2.15 2.60
CA LEU A 12 -1.68 2.77 3.06
C LEU A 12 -1.43 4.10 3.77
N ALA A 13 -0.40 4.18 4.62
CA ALA A 13 -0.05 5.43 5.30
C ALA A 13 0.38 6.52 4.31
N ILE A 14 1.17 6.17 3.30
CA ILE A 14 1.56 7.10 2.21
C ILE A 14 0.30 7.54 1.45
N TYR A 15 -0.59 6.61 1.11
CA TYR A 15 -1.85 6.90 0.42
C TYR A 15 -2.74 7.85 1.22
N GLU A 16 -2.90 7.64 2.51
CA GLU A 16 -3.69 8.53 3.37
C GLU A 16 -3.07 9.94 3.49
N VAL A 17 -1.74 10.02 3.67
CA VAL A 17 -1.03 11.31 3.71
C VAL A 17 -1.14 12.04 2.38
N SER A 18 -1.05 11.32 1.25
CA SER A 18 -1.15 11.89 -0.10
C SER A 18 -2.49 12.59 -0.36
N ARG A 19 -3.56 12.19 0.33
CA ARG A 19 -4.89 12.78 0.17
C ARG A 19 -5.06 14.12 0.89
N THR A 20 -4.21 14.39 1.88
CA THR A 20 -4.33 15.56 2.76
C THR A 20 -3.19 16.56 2.57
N HIS A 21 -2.03 16.09 2.10
CA HIS A 21 -0.83 16.89 1.91
C HIS A 21 -0.27 16.66 0.50
N LEU A 22 0.07 17.75 -0.20
CA LEU A 22 0.76 17.68 -1.49
C LEU A 22 2.20 17.17 -1.36
N ASP A 23 2.82 17.37 -0.20
CA ASP A 23 4.24 17.05 0.03
C ASP A 23 4.41 15.93 1.06
N ILE A 24 4.60 14.70 0.59
CA ILE A 24 4.89 13.54 1.45
C ILE A 24 6.39 13.44 1.68
N SER A 25 6.82 13.29 2.93
CA SER A 25 8.22 13.12 3.29
C SER A 25 8.41 11.89 4.18
N SER A 26 9.65 11.37 4.26
CA SER A 26 9.94 10.28 5.21
C SER A 26 9.65 10.68 6.66
N ARG A 27 9.69 11.98 6.97
CA ARG A 27 9.36 12.51 8.29
C ARG A 27 7.87 12.38 8.58
N SER A 28 7.00 12.84 7.69
CA SER A 28 5.55 12.76 7.90
C SER A 28 5.07 11.32 8.00
N ILE A 29 5.67 10.40 7.24
CA ILE A 29 5.39 8.96 7.33
C ILE A 29 5.84 8.39 8.69
N ALA A 30 7.04 8.75 9.14
CA ALA A 30 7.58 8.30 10.43
C ALA A 30 6.70 8.76 11.60
N GLU A 31 6.29 10.04 11.58
CA GLU A 31 5.39 10.64 12.58
C GLU A 31 4.02 9.95 12.58
N LYS A 32 3.42 9.73 11.40
CA LYS A 32 2.12 9.04 11.29
C LYS A 32 2.17 7.59 11.79
N LEU A 33 3.25 6.88 11.53
CA LEU A 33 3.37 5.46 11.87
C LEU A 33 3.98 5.21 13.26
N GLY A 34 4.50 6.24 13.94
CA GLY A 34 5.17 6.10 15.24
C GLY A 34 6.47 5.30 15.17
N VAL A 35 7.21 5.40 14.06
CA VAL A 35 8.41 4.58 13.76
C VAL A 35 9.64 5.44 13.50
N THR A 36 10.82 4.81 13.54
CA THR A 36 12.07 5.53 13.28
C THR A 36 12.29 5.82 11.79
N LYS A 37 12.97 6.92 11.48
CA LYS A 37 13.33 7.30 10.09
C LYS A 37 14.12 6.19 9.36
N PRO A 38 15.11 5.49 9.96
CA PRO A 38 15.77 4.36 9.31
C PRO A 38 14.80 3.23 8.90
N SER A 39 13.82 2.90 9.76
CA SER A 39 12.77 1.92 9.42
C SER A 39 11.98 2.34 8.19
N VAL A 40 11.64 3.64 8.11
CA VAL A 40 10.92 4.20 6.97
C VAL A 40 11.73 4.10 5.69
N VAL A 41 12.99 4.54 5.69
CA VAL A 41 13.83 4.50 4.49
C VAL A 41 13.97 3.07 3.94
N ARG A 42 14.13 2.08 4.82
CA ARG A 42 14.21 0.67 4.39
C ARG A 42 12.96 0.25 3.62
N ILE A 43 11.76 0.54 4.14
CA ILE A 43 10.51 0.13 3.50
C ILE A 43 10.24 0.96 2.23
N LEU A 44 10.58 2.25 2.23
CA LEU A 44 10.45 3.10 1.04
C LEU A 44 11.28 2.57 -0.13
N ASN A 45 12.51 2.12 0.12
CA ASN A 45 13.34 1.53 -0.95
C ASN A 45 12.67 0.30 -1.56
N LEU A 46 12.07 -0.58 -0.75
CA LEU A 46 11.35 -1.75 -1.25
C LEU A 46 10.10 -1.37 -2.03
N LEU A 47 9.35 -0.35 -1.58
CA LEU A 47 8.18 0.14 -2.32
C LEU A 47 8.57 0.82 -3.64
N MET A 48 9.72 1.48 -3.70
CA MET A 48 10.29 2.02 -4.95
C MET A 48 10.71 0.90 -5.90
N GLU A 49 11.42 -0.12 -5.42
CA GLU A 49 11.81 -1.29 -6.21
C GLU A 49 10.60 -2.02 -6.80
N GLN A 50 9.46 -1.99 -6.10
CA GLN A 50 8.19 -2.54 -6.57
C GLN A 50 7.38 -1.56 -7.44
N GLY A 51 7.90 -0.37 -7.76
CA GLY A 51 7.22 0.63 -8.58
C GLY A 51 5.94 1.18 -7.96
N MET A 52 5.78 1.12 -6.63
CA MET A 52 4.62 1.67 -5.92
C MET A 52 4.78 3.16 -5.62
N ILE A 53 6.01 3.61 -5.43
CA ILE A 53 6.32 5.00 -5.15
C ILE A 53 7.55 5.43 -5.95
N VAL A 54 7.69 6.74 -6.10
CA VAL A 54 8.90 7.40 -6.59
C VAL A 54 9.37 8.44 -5.58
N LYS A 55 10.67 8.73 -5.59
CA LYS A 55 11.29 9.74 -4.73
C LYS A 55 12.05 10.76 -5.58
N GLU A 56 11.70 12.03 -5.44
CA GLU A 56 12.39 13.14 -6.13
C GLU A 56 13.68 13.57 -5.42
N TYR A 57 14.49 14.38 -6.13
CA TYR A 57 15.81 14.86 -5.69
C TYR A 57 15.82 15.61 -4.34
N TYR A 58 14.67 16.08 -3.85
CA TYR A 58 14.53 16.73 -2.54
C TYR A 58 13.91 15.84 -1.45
N GLY A 59 13.72 14.54 -1.74
CA GLY A 59 13.17 13.58 -0.79
C GLY A 59 11.65 13.61 -0.65
N LYS A 60 10.96 14.32 -1.55
CA LYS A 60 9.51 14.20 -1.72
C LYS A 60 9.17 12.83 -2.29
N ILE A 61 8.12 12.22 -1.74
CA ILE A 61 7.65 10.89 -2.08
C ILE A 61 6.30 11.03 -2.76
N TYR A 62 6.10 10.34 -3.87
CA TYR A 62 4.82 10.30 -4.58
C TYR A 62 4.43 8.85 -4.85
N LEU A 63 3.14 8.57 -4.83
CA LEU A 63 2.62 7.31 -5.34
C LEU A 63 2.68 7.34 -6.87
N THR A 64 3.05 6.20 -7.46
CA THR A 64 2.84 5.95 -8.88
C THR A 64 1.37 5.58 -9.12
N ASP A 65 0.94 5.52 -10.38
CA ASP A 65 -0.41 5.03 -10.73
C ASP A 65 -0.63 3.61 -10.20
N ARG A 66 0.38 2.74 -10.35
CA ARG A 66 0.39 1.40 -9.77
C ARG A 66 0.24 1.44 -8.24
N GLY A 67 0.99 2.31 -7.57
CA GLY A 67 0.92 2.49 -6.12
C GLY A 67 -0.46 2.92 -5.64
N ILE A 68 -1.08 3.88 -6.32
CA ILE A 68 -2.45 4.35 -6.03
C ILE A 68 -3.44 3.20 -6.23
N TRP A 69 -3.33 2.47 -7.34
CA TRP A 69 -4.22 1.34 -7.64
C TRP A 69 -4.14 0.27 -6.55
N VAL A 70 -2.93 -0.19 -6.24
CA VAL A 70 -2.68 -1.22 -5.25
C VAL A 70 -3.12 -0.76 -3.87
N ALA A 71 -2.82 0.49 -3.48
CA ALA A 71 -3.27 1.04 -2.20
C ALA A 71 -4.80 1.04 -2.07
N LYS A 72 -5.53 1.44 -3.12
CA LYS A 72 -7.00 1.40 -3.14
C LYS A 72 -7.54 -0.03 -3.00
N ARG A 73 -6.98 -0.99 -3.75
CA ARG A 73 -7.40 -2.39 -3.68
C ARG A 73 -7.13 -3.00 -2.31
N VAL A 74 -5.96 -2.73 -1.73
CA VAL A 74 -5.61 -3.17 -0.39
C VAL A 74 -6.55 -2.56 0.66
N GLN A 75 -6.87 -1.27 0.55
CA GLN A 75 -7.83 -0.62 1.45
C GLN A 75 -9.21 -1.28 1.35
N GLN A 76 -9.70 -1.57 0.15
CA GLN A 76 -10.99 -2.23 -0.07
C GLN A 76 -11.06 -3.62 0.58
N GLU A 77 -10.02 -4.45 0.37
CA GLU A 77 -9.97 -5.78 0.99
C GLU A 77 -9.85 -5.69 2.52
N LEU A 78 -9.05 -4.75 3.02
CA LEU A 78 -8.91 -4.51 4.45
C LEU A 78 -10.25 -4.10 5.08
N ASP A 79 -10.98 -3.18 4.46
CA ASP A 79 -12.30 -2.73 4.92
C ASP A 79 -13.32 -3.87 4.90
N ALA A 80 -13.30 -4.73 3.87
CA ALA A 80 -14.16 -5.91 3.80
C ALA A 80 -13.85 -6.92 4.91
N ILE A 81 -12.57 -7.17 5.18
CA ILE A 81 -12.12 -8.05 6.27
C ILE A 81 -12.52 -7.47 7.63
N LEU A 82 -12.41 -6.16 7.82
CA LEU A 82 -12.82 -5.49 9.07
C LEU A 82 -14.35 -5.55 9.26
N ALA A 83 -15.13 -5.34 8.20
CA ALA A 83 -16.59 -5.43 8.25
C ALA A 83 -17.11 -6.84 8.60
N HIS A 84 -16.35 -7.87 8.24
CA HIS A 84 -16.67 -9.27 8.49
C HIS A 84 -15.64 -9.96 9.39
N PHE A 85 -15.03 -9.21 10.30
CA PHE A 85 -13.92 -9.70 11.10
C PHE A 85 -14.35 -10.94 11.92
N PRO A 86 -13.61 -12.05 11.83
CA PRO A 86 -14.02 -13.30 12.48
C PRO A 86 -14.08 -13.13 14.00
N PRO A 87 -15.05 -13.78 14.68
CA PRO A 87 -15.13 -13.71 16.12
C PRO A 87 -13.88 -14.32 16.75
N VAL A 88 -13.32 -13.64 17.74
CA VAL A 88 -12.19 -14.08 18.54
C VAL A 88 -12.60 -14.21 20.00
N SER A 89 -11.91 -15.05 20.77
CA SER A 89 -12.30 -15.39 22.14
C SER A 89 -12.08 -14.28 23.17
N GLY A 90 -11.45 -13.16 22.81
CA GLY A 90 -11.16 -12.03 23.69
C GLY A 90 -11.52 -10.69 23.03
N GLU A 91 -11.68 -9.65 23.85
CA GLU A 91 -11.85 -8.29 23.36
C GLU A 91 -10.55 -7.81 22.69
N LEU A 92 -10.68 -7.18 21.53
CA LEU A 92 -9.58 -6.53 20.83
C LEU A 92 -9.78 -5.03 20.85
N THR A 93 -8.69 -4.29 21.03
CA THR A 93 -8.67 -2.88 20.69
C THR A 93 -8.79 -2.67 19.18
N ASP A 94 -9.24 -1.49 18.76
CA ASP A 94 -9.31 -1.14 17.33
C ASP A 94 -7.96 -1.33 16.61
N GLU A 95 -6.85 -1.01 17.29
CA GLU A 95 -5.50 -1.19 16.75
C GLU A 95 -5.13 -2.68 16.59
N GLU A 96 -5.45 -3.54 17.56
CA GLU A 96 -5.20 -4.97 17.46
C GLU A 96 -6.03 -5.62 16.35
N GLN A 97 -7.31 -5.27 16.26
CA GLN A 97 -8.21 -5.74 15.21
C GLN A 97 -7.72 -5.29 13.82
N TRP A 98 -7.32 -4.02 13.69
CA TRP A 98 -6.76 -3.49 12.46
C TRP A 98 -5.46 -4.18 12.04
N ASN A 99 -4.54 -4.40 12.98
CA ASN A 99 -3.28 -5.12 12.71
C ASN A 99 -3.52 -6.57 12.29
N ALA A 100 -4.48 -7.27 12.91
CA ALA A 100 -4.86 -8.62 12.53
C ALA A 100 -5.50 -8.66 11.13
N ALA A 101 -6.37 -7.71 10.82
CA ALA A 101 -6.99 -7.59 9.49
C ALA A 101 -5.95 -7.29 8.40
N LEU A 102 -4.97 -6.43 8.70
CA LEU A 102 -3.87 -6.15 7.78
C LEU A 102 -2.99 -7.38 7.57
N ALA A 103 -2.72 -8.16 8.61
CA ALA A 103 -1.98 -9.42 8.49
C ALA A 103 -2.72 -10.41 7.58
N MET A 104 -4.03 -10.58 7.75
CA MET A 104 -4.87 -11.40 6.86
C MET A 104 -4.82 -10.90 5.41
N THR A 105 -4.93 -9.58 5.22
CA THR A 105 -4.83 -8.94 3.89
C THR A 105 -3.48 -9.23 3.23
N SER A 106 -2.38 -9.18 3.99
CA SER A 106 -1.04 -9.46 3.47
C SER A 106 -0.80 -10.93 3.10
N ALA A 107 -1.60 -11.85 3.65
CA ALA A 107 -1.55 -13.26 3.30
C ALA A 107 -2.32 -13.58 2.01
N LEU A 108 -3.14 -12.64 1.51
CA LEU A 108 -3.86 -12.83 0.26
C LEU A 108 -2.91 -12.86 -0.95
N PRO A 109 -3.27 -13.60 -2.02
CA PRO A 109 -2.43 -13.65 -3.21
C PRO A 109 -2.28 -12.27 -3.87
N GLN A 110 -1.05 -11.87 -4.17
CA GLN A 110 -0.75 -10.53 -4.71
C GLN A 110 -1.52 -10.17 -5.99
N ARG A 111 -1.83 -11.16 -6.83
CA ARG A 111 -2.62 -10.98 -8.06
C ARG A 111 -3.98 -10.33 -7.81
N LEU A 112 -4.57 -10.48 -6.62
CA LEU A 112 -5.82 -9.80 -6.26
C LEU A 112 -5.67 -8.29 -6.21
N PHE A 113 -4.45 -7.79 -6.01
CA PHE A 113 -4.16 -6.37 -5.95
C PHE A 113 -3.57 -5.83 -7.27
N THR A 114 -2.84 -6.66 -8.02
CA THR A 114 -2.03 -6.19 -9.16
C THR A 114 -2.51 -6.65 -10.54
N ALA A 115 -3.22 -7.78 -10.66
CA ALA A 115 -3.47 -8.40 -11.97
C ALA A 115 -4.36 -7.54 -12.89
N ASP A 116 -5.34 -6.84 -12.32
CA ASP A 116 -6.20 -5.93 -13.10
C ASP A 116 -5.42 -4.75 -13.66
N TYR A 117 -4.48 -4.21 -12.87
CA TYR A 117 -3.61 -3.12 -13.30
C TYR A 117 -2.66 -3.59 -14.40
N GLU A 118 -2.03 -4.75 -14.21
CA GLU A 118 -1.09 -5.33 -15.16
C GLU A 118 -1.77 -5.61 -16.52
N ARG A 119 -2.98 -6.17 -16.51
CA ARG A 119 -3.78 -6.36 -17.75
C ARG A 119 -4.11 -5.04 -18.44
N MET A 120 -4.52 -4.02 -17.69
CA MET A 120 -4.85 -2.71 -18.24
C MET A 120 -3.63 -2.07 -18.94
N VAL A 121 -2.44 -2.16 -18.34
CA VAL A 121 -1.21 -1.64 -18.93
C VAL A 121 -0.81 -2.43 -20.18
N GLU A 122 -0.92 -3.77 -20.17
CA GLU A 122 -0.64 -4.62 -21.33
C GLU A 122 -1.57 -4.32 -22.53
N GLU A 123 -2.84 -4.04 -22.26
CA GLU A 123 -3.83 -3.64 -23.27
C GLU A 123 -3.55 -2.23 -23.84
N GLU A 124 -2.98 -1.32 -23.06
CA GLU A 124 -2.57 0.02 -23.52
C GLU A 124 -1.26 -0.01 -24.33
N GLU A 125 -0.33 -0.90 -23.99
CA GLU A 125 0.98 -1.03 -24.66
C GLU A 125 0.93 -1.84 -25.97
N THR A 126 -0.14 -2.59 -26.22
CA THR A 126 -0.39 -3.25 -27.50
C THR A 126 -1.27 -2.37 -28.39
N PRO A 127 -0.71 -1.44 -29.20
CA PRO A 127 -1.52 -0.67 -30.12
C PRO A 127 -2.19 -1.69 -31.06
N SER A 128 -3.52 -1.69 -31.06
CA SER A 128 -4.35 -2.39 -32.02
C SER A 128 -3.76 -2.20 -33.43
N VAL A 129 -3.00 -3.18 -33.91
CA VAL A 129 -2.64 -3.31 -35.33
C VAL A 129 -3.94 -3.69 -36.03
N LYS A 130 -4.79 -2.69 -36.26
CA LYS A 130 -5.92 -2.80 -37.17
C LYS A 130 -5.42 -2.36 -38.54
N ALA A 131 -5.37 -3.37 -39.41
CA ALA A 131 -5.21 -3.29 -40.86
C ALA A 131 -6.30 -2.44 -41.52
#